data_AF-A0A9E3NTX9-F1
#
_entry.id   AF-A0A9E3NTX9-F1
#
_cell.length_a   1.000
_cell.length_b   1.000
_cell.length_c   1.000
_cell.angle_alpha   90.00
_cell.angle_beta   90.00
_cell.angle_gamma   90.00
#
_symmetry.space_group_name_H-M   'P 1'
#
loop_
_entity.id
_entity.type
_entity.pdbx_description
1 polymer ?
#
loop_
_entity_poly.entity_id
_entity_poly.type
_entity_poly.pdbx_seq_one_letter_code
_entity_poly.pdbx_strand_id
1 'polypeptide(L)'
;MLIASLRIFALLALASTSIACAATPVTTPRSRVARDLGCTTEETAVEKIADLEGADPPAARWQVTGCGKTAVYICTTPVRDCWREGAAAPTAEAAPGR
;
A
#
# COMPACT_ATOMS: atom_id res chain seq x y z
N MET A 1 -47.13 -37.78 -30.49
CA MET A 1 -46.18 -38.19 -29.43
C MET A 1 -44.82 -37.57 -29.81
N LEU A 2 -44.51 -36.29 -29.58
CA LEU A 2 -44.42 -35.51 -28.33
C LEU A 2 -43.49 -36.15 -27.27
N ILE A 3 -42.28 -36.48 -27.71
CA ILE A 3 -41.10 -36.70 -26.89
C ILE A 3 -40.03 -35.84 -27.57
N ALA A 4 -39.77 -34.61 -27.16
CA ALA A 4 -38.72 -34.35 -26.19
C ALA A 4 -38.67 -32.82 -25.93
N SER A 5 -39.82 -32.23 -25.62
CA SER A 5 -39.90 -30.83 -25.19
C SER A 5 -39.51 -30.70 -23.71
N LEU A 6 -38.28 -31.07 -23.33
CA LEU A 6 -37.80 -30.84 -21.94
C LEU A 6 -36.28 -31.04 -21.77
N ARG A 7 -35.46 -30.22 -22.42
CA ARG A 7 -34.05 -29.96 -22.01
C ARG A 7 -33.75 -28.48 -22.27
N ILE A 8 -34.59 -27.56 -21.80
CA ILE A 8 -34.45 -26.95 -20.47
C ILE A 8 -32.96 -26.86 -20.07
N PHE A 9 -32.38 -25.70 -20.38
CA PHE A 9 -31.61 -24.95 -19.39
C PHE A 9 -30.43 -25.70 -18.73
N ALA A 10 -29.42 -26.11 -19.51
CA ALA A 10 -28.18 -26.63 -18.93
C ALA A 10 -26.91 -26.01 -19.55
N LEU A 11 -27.02 -24.79 -20.09
CA LEU A 11 -25.89 -24.06 -20.70
C LEU A 11 -25.58 -22.70 -20.04
N LEU A 12 -26.23 -22.36 -18.93
CA LEU A 12 -26.10 -21.03 -18.30
C LEU A 12 -25.47 -21.04 -16.89
N ALA A 13 -24.74 -22.10 -16.51
CA ALA A 13 -24.23 -22.25 -15.15
C ALA A 13 -22.75 -22.70 -15.06
N LEU A 14 -21.90 -22.27 -16.00
CA LEU A 14 -20.50 -22.00 -15.66
C LEU A 14 -20.44 -20.52 -15.24
N ALA A 15 -21.13 -20.15 -14.16
CA ALA A 15 -20.50 -20.10 -12.84
C ALA A 15 -19.09 -19.53 -12.95
N SER A 16 -19.07 -18.24 -13.26
CA SER A 16 -17.97 -17.32 -13.10
C SER A 16 -17.31 -17.57 -11.75
N THR A 17 -16.25 -18.38 -11.72
CA THR A 17 -15.34 -18.45 -10.58
C THR A 17 -14.54 -17.16 -10.60
N SER A 18 -15.22 -16.07 -10.24
CA SER A 18 -14.62 -14.82 -9.83
C SER A 18 -13.80 -15.16 -8.60
N ILE A 19 -12.52 -15.50 -8.79
CA ILE A 19 -11.56 -15.53 -7.70
C ILE A 19 -11.53 -14.10 -7.20
N ALA A 20 -12.28 -13.86 -6.13
CA ALA A 20 -12.22 -12.66 -5.35
C ALA A 20 -10.75 -12.51 -4.97
N CYS A 21 -10.08 -11.54 -5.59
CA CYS A 21 -8.83 -11.04 -5.07
C CYS A 21 -9.18 -10.53 -3.67
N ALA A 22 -8.89 -11.34 -2.66
CA ALA A 22 -8.89 -10.91 -1.27
C ALA A 22 -7.80 -9.85 -1.16
N ALA A 23 -8.16 -8.62 -1.54
CA ALA A 23 -7.30 -7.46 -1.43
C ALA A 23 -7.09 -7.24 0.05
N THR A 24 -6.02 -7.83 0.60
CA THR A 24 -5.54 -7.48 1.93
C THR A 24 -5.40 -5.95 1.92
N PRO A 25 -6.12 -5.21 2.77
CA PRO A 25 -6.08 -3.76 2.74
C PRO A 25 -4.65 -3.31 3.04
N VAL A 26 -3.93 -2.91 1.99
CA VAL A 26 -2.63 -2.27 2.12
C VAL A 26 -2.91 -0.90 2.74
N THR A 27 -2.77 -0.83 4.06
CA THR A 27 -2.89 0.41 4.80
C THR A 27 -1.64 1.23 4.54
N THR A 28 -1.81 2.47 4.11
CA THR A 28 -0.69 3.38 3.85
C THR A 28 -0.46 4.28 5.07
N PRO A 29 0.79 4.56 5.46
CA PRO A 29 1.10 5.26 6.72
C PRO A 29 0.85 6.78 6.71
N ARG A 30 0.20 7.30 5.66
CA ARG A 30 0.19 8.71 5.22
C ARG A 30 0.10 9.76 6.33
N SER A 31 -0.87 9.68 7.24
CA SER A 31 -1.14 10.77 8.19
C SER A 31 -0.10 10.93 9.30
N ARG A 32 0.44 9.84 9.84
CA ARG A 32 1.42 9.90 10.94
C ARG A 32 2.80 10.33 10.41
N VAL A 33 3.24 9.74 9.31
CA VAL A 33 4.57 10.02 8.74
C VAL A 33 4.67 11.43 8.13
N ALA A 34 3.56 11.97 7.59
CA ALA A 34 3.53 13.34 7.09
C ALA A 34 3.77 14.37 8.20
N ARG A 35 3.04 14.24 9.33
CA ARG A 35 3.21 15.12 10.50
C ARG A 35 4.62 15.05 11.08
N ASP A 36 5.19 13.86 11.14
CA ASP A 36 6.55 13.65 11.65
C ASP A 36 7.64 14.26 10.73
N LEU A 37 7.36 14.41 9.42
CA LEU A 37 8.20 15.17 8.49
C LEU A 37 7.97 16.69 8.55
N GLY A 38 6.94 17.15 9.27
CA GLY A 38 6.51 18.55 9.32
C GLY A 38 5.65 18.98 8.13
N CYS A 39 4.99 18.04 7.46
CA CYS A 39 4.16 18.25 6.27
C CYS A 39 2.70 17.88 6.50
N THR A 40 1.81 18.31 5.60
CA THR A 40 0.47 17.73 5.50
C THR A 40 0.44 16.45 4.65
N THR A 41 -0.67 15.72 4.72
CA THR A 41 -0.89 14.51 3.92
C THR A 41 -0.94 14.77 2.42
N GLU A 42 -1.36 15.98 2.04
CA GLU A 42 -1.47 16.43 0.66
C GLU A 42 -0.11 16.79 0.07
N GLU A 43 0.82 17.23 0.92
CA GLU A 43 2.19 17.64 0.57
C GLU A 43 3.19 16.46 0.58
N THR A 44 2.71 15.23 0.83
CA THR A 44 3.56 14.05 0.98
C THR A 44 3.23 12.94 0.00
N ALA A 45 4.26 12.48 -0.70
CA ALA A 45 4.27 11.24 -1.45
C ALA A 45 4.78 10.10 -0.56
N VAL A 46 4.11 8.95 -0.62
CA VAL A 46 4.44 7.76 0.17
C VAL A 46 4.55 6.58 -0.78
N GLU A 47 5.71 5.93 -0.78
CA GLU A 47 6.03 4.79 -1.63
C GLU A 47 6.54 3.63 -0.77
N LYS A 48 6.03 2.42 -1.01
CA LYS A 48 6.55 1.22 -0.36
C LYS A 48 7.81 0.76 -1.10
N ILE A 49 8.94 0.67 -0.42
CA ILE A 49 10.23 0.34 -1.04
C ILE A 49 10.65 -1.11 -0.79
N ALA A 50 10.25 -1.72 0.33
CA ALA A 50 10.55 -3.12 0.63
C ALA A 50 9.61 -3.70 1.68
N ASP A 51 9.31 -4.99 1.58
CA ASP A 51 8.81 -5.78 2.71
C ASP A 51 9.97 -6.21 3.61
N LEU A 52 9.73 -6.30 4.92
CA LEU A 52 10.69 -6.82 5.88
C LEU A 52 10.33 -8.28 6.22
N GLU A 53 10.89 -9.20 5.45
CA GLU A 53 10.77 -10.64 5.67
C GLU A 53 11.34 -11.02 7.06
N GLY A 54 10.60 -11.86 7.80
CA GLY A 54 11.01 -12.33 9.13
C GLY A 54 10.80 -11.32 10.28
N ALA A 55 10.18 -10.16 10.02
CA ALA A 55 9.74 -9.26 11.09
C ALA A 55 8.51 -9.82 11.82
N ASP A 56 8.51 -9.76 13.15
CA ASP A 56 7.34 -10.04 14.00
C ASP A 56 7.06 -8.83 14.92
N PRO A 57 5.98 -8.07 14.67
CA PRO A 57 4.97 -8.25 13.62
C PRO A 57 5.52 -7.95 12.21
N PRO A 58 4.85 -8.43 11.14
CA PRO A 58 5.26 -8.13 9.76
C PRO A 58 5.33 -6.62 9.55
N ALA A 59 6.34 -6.17 8.81
CA ALA A 59 6.62 -4.76 8.60
C ALA A 59 7.09 -4.49 7.17
N ALA A 60 7.04 -3.23 6.76
CA ALA A 60 7.50 -2.79 5.46
C ALA A 60 8.22 -1.43 5.58
N ARG A 61 9.21 -1.21 4.72
CA ARG A 61 9.85 0.07 4.52
C ARG A 61 9.07 0.92 3.53
N TRP A 62 8.91 2.19 3.89
CA TRP A 62 8.20 3.20 3.17
C TRP A 62 9.09 4.43 3.01
N GLN A 63 9.30 4.88 1.78
CA GLN A 63 9.91 6.15 1.50
C GLN A 63 8.82 7.23 1.50
N VAL A 64 9.06 8.31 2.23
CA VAL A 64 8.15 9.45 2.32
C VAL A 64 8.90 10.70 1.90
N THR A 65 8.35 11.40 0.92
CA THR A 65 8.94 12.62 0.37
C THR A 65 7.92 13.75 0.45
N GLY A 66 8.33 14.90 0.98
CA GLY A 66 7.50 16.10 1.12
C GLY A 66 8.26 17.23 1.79
N CYS A 67 7.80 18.47 1.59
CA CYS A 67 8.39 19.70 2.16
C CYS A 67 9.92 19.82 2.00
N GLY A 68 10.44 19.46 0.84
CA GLY A 68 11.88 19.52 0.56
C GLY A 68 12.72 18.47 1.30
N LYS A 69 12.09 17.42 1.84
CA LYS A 69 12.75 16.35 2.59
C LYS A 69 12.27 14.98 2.13
N THR A 70 13.14 13.99 2.32
CA THR A 70 12.84 12.58 2.16
C THR A 70 13.29 11.83 3.41
N ALA A 71 12.46 10.91 3.89
CA ALA A 71 12.81 10.02 4.99
C ALA A 71 12.27 8.61 4.71
N VAL A 72 12.94 7.61 5.26
CA VAL A 72 12.47 6.22 5.23
C VAL A 72 11.82 5.91 6.56
N TYR A 73 10.69 5.23 6.52
CA TYR A 73 9.95 4.75 7.67
C TYR A 73 9.79 3.25 7.58
N ILE A 74 9.92 2.56 8.69
CA ILE A 74 9.43 1.19 8.81
C ILE A 74 8.09 1.26 9.50
N CYS A 75 7.08 0.61 8.91
CA CYS A 75 5.74 0.52 9.48
C CYS A 75 5.30 -0.94 9.57
N THR A 76 4.56 -1.30 10.62
CA THR A 76 3.92 -2.61 10.74
C THR A 76 2.87 -2.84 9.65
N THR A 77 2.51 -4.08 9.38
CA THR A 77 1.47 -4.48 8.43
C THR A 77 0.41 -5.32 9.16
N PRO A 78 -0.85 -4.87 9.32
CA PRO A 78 -1.37 -3.56 8.89
C PRO A 78 -0.69 -2.41 9.64
N VAL A 79 -0.72 -1.22 9.03
CA VAL A 79 -0.08 -0.03 9.57
C VAL A 79 -0.76 0.39 10.87
N ARG A 80 -0.02 0.21 11.97
CA ARG A 80 -0.38 0.62 13.33
C ARG A 80 0.71 1.53 13.87
N ASP A 81 1.94 1.06 13.77
CA ASP A 81 3.13 1.75 14.24
C ASP A 81 4.10 1.99 13.09
N CYS A 82 4.75 3.15 13.14
CA CYS A 82 5.76 3.57 12.18
C CYS A 82 6.91 4.24 12.94
N TRP A 83 8.14 3.95 12.55
CA TRP A 83 9.33 4.62 13.05
C TRP A 83 10.23 5.01 11.89
N ARG A 84 10.90 6.15 12.03
CA ARG A 84 11.80 6.68 11.01
C ARG A 84 13.15 5.97 11.08
N GLU A 85 13.65 5.51 9.93
CA GLU A 85 15.03 5.05 9.78
C GLU A 85 15.93 6.26 9.60
N GLY A 86 16.68 6.60 10.66
CA GLY A 86 17.63 7.70 10.63
C GLY A 86 16.98 9.09 10.61
N ALA A 87 17.72 10.07 10.08
CA ALA A 87 17.25 11.45 9.96
C ALA A 87 16.65 11.70 8.56
N ALA A 88 15.71 12.64 8.48
CA ALA A 88 15.20 13.12 7.19
C ALA A 88 16.32 13.84 6.43
N ALA A 89 16.55 13.44 5.19
CA ALA A 89 17.50 14.08 4.29
C ALA A 89 16.80 15.15 3.45
N PRO A 90 17.49 16.23 3.04
CA PRO A 90 16.95 17.13 2.03
C PRO A 90 16.75 16.36 0.72
N THR A 91 15.68 16.67 -0.01
CA THR A 91 15.53 16.15 -1.39
C THR A 91 16.64 16.70 -2.28
N ALA A 92 17.02 15.95 -3.32
CA ALA A 92 18.03 16.38 -4.28
C ALA A 92 17.73 17.76 -4.92
N GLU A 93 16.44 18.10 -5.01
CA GLU A 93 15.96 19.39 -5.51
C GLU A 93 16.11 20.55 -4.49
N ALA A 94 16.20 20.23 -3.20
CA ALA A 94 16.37 21.20 -2.12
C ALA A 94 17.84 21.42 -1.71
N ALA A 95 18.78 20.64 -2.25
CA ALA A 95 20.20 20.85 -2.01
C ALA A 95 20.64 22.09 -2.79
N PRO A 96 21.02 23.21 -2.13
CA PRO A 96 21.57 24.36 -2.84
C PRO A 96 22.83 23.90 -3.58
N GLY A 97 22.84 24.12 -4.89
CA GLY A 97 23.98 23.84 -5.75
C GLY A 97 25.25 24.43 -5.13
N ARG A 98 26.28 23.59 -5.04
CA ARG A 98 27.65 24.04 -4.76
C ARG A 98 28.17 24.87 -5.91
#